data_AF-A0A5E7SIR0-F1
#
_entry.id   AF-A0A5E7SIR0-F1
#
_cell.length_a   1.000
_cell.length_b   1.000
_cell.length_c   1.000
_cell.angle_alpha   90.00
_cell.angle_beta   90.00
_cell.angle_gamma   90.00
#
_symmetry.space_group_name_H-M   'P 1'
#
loop_
_entity.id
_entity.type
_entity.pdbx_description
1 polymer ?
#
loop_
_entity_poly.entity_id
_entity_poly.type
_entity_poly.pdbx_seq_one_letter_code
_entity_poly.pdbx_strand_id
1 'polypeptide(L)'
;MFSKSQIITIPVLISSVLLLTGCPPSPEFTRWQRTSTSVDGVRAAMAECGDPVAGPQNHFPINEQIIHFQCMQRLGFTRKNSFEYCEIMENMPACVEKRQGRPLSLSQLEALPFVEDEAFHPIKPNSGRDERMQVSWRKARASLHFSVQVANDSEALPVMYACGYAKPLGSNLDVASSGRTAEVQRCMIDHGFEPKNKIMLVCQTYPQVSGCSSKMPPS
;
A
#
# COMPACT_ATOMS: atom_id res chain seq x y z
N MET A 1 -36.92 -59.67 -28.99
CA MET A 1 -37.75 -58.66 -28.28
C MET A 1 -36.84 -57.50 -27.90
N PHE A 2 -36.89 -56.41 -28.67
CA PHE A 2 -36.07 -55.21 -28.44
C PHE A 2 -36.74 -54.32 -27.39
N SER A 3 -36.08 -54.13 -26.26
CA SER A 3 -36.54 -53.23 -25.19
C SER A 3 -36.07 -51.79 -25.50
N LYS A 4 -37.04 -50.88 -25.61
CA LYS A 4 -36.83 -49.43 -25.76
C LYS A 4 -36.29 -48.87 -24.45
N SER A 5 -35.16 -48.17 -24.49
CA SER A 5 -34.77 -47.24 -23.41
C SER A 5 -34.92 -45.81 -23.92
N GLN A 6 -35.79 -45.05 -23.26
CA GLN A 6 -36.11 -43.67 -23.61
C GLN A 6 -34.99 -42.72 -23.17
N ILE A 7 -34.70 -41.77 -24.04
CA ILE A 7 -33.82 -40.63 -23.80
C ILE A 7 -34.53 -39.69 -22.82
N ILE A 8 -33.95 -39.47 -21.64
CA ILE A 8 -34.33 -38.37 -20.76
C ILE A 8 -33.28 -37.28 -20.94
N THR A 9 -33.63 -36.29 -21.75
CA THR A 9 -32.91 -35.03 -21.87
C THR A 9 -33.25 -34.17 -20.64
N ILE A 10 -32.28 -33.96 -19.75
CA ILE A 10 -32.36 -32.94 -18.70
C ILE A 10 -31.50 -31.76 -19.17
N PRO A 11 -32.07 -30.68 -19.72
CA PRO A 11 -31.36 -29.43 -19.84
C PRO A 11 -31.70 -28.51 -18.66
N VAL A 12 -30.78 -27.59 -18.39
CA VAL A 12 -30.97 -26.38 -17.57
C VAL A 12 -30.80 -26.55 -16.06
N LEU A 13 -29.54 -26.72 -15.61
CA LEU A 13 -29.04 -26.17 -14.34
C LEU A 13 -27.53 -25.89 -14.44
N ILE A 14 -27.08 -25.16 -15.46
CA ILE A 14 -25.69 -24.64 -15.53
C ILE A 14 -25.69 -23.22 -16.10
N SER A 15 -26.29 -22.27 -15.38
CA SER A 15 -26.08 -20.84 -15.68
C SER A 15 -25.96 -19.95 -14.43
N SER A 16 -26.05 -20.52 -13.22
CA SER A 16 -26.09 -19.72 -11.99
C SER A 16 -24.79 -19.68 -11.20
N VAL A 17 -23.66 -20.18 -11.74
CA VAL A 17 -22.37 -20.23 -11.00
C VAL A 17 -21.51 -18.96 -11.20
N LEU A 18 -21.87 -18.07 -12.13
CA LEU A 18 -21.08 -16.86 -12.44
C LEU A 18 -21.39 -15.63 -11.57
N LEU A 19 -22.31 -15.73 -10.60
CA LEU A 19 -22.68 -14.59 -9.72
C LEU A 19 -21.92 -14.56 -8.39
N LEU A 20 -21.06 -15.54 -8.11
CA LEU A 20 -20.30 -15.63 -6.84
C LEU A 20 -18.86 -15.10 -6.93
N THR A 21 -18.40 -14.70 -8.11
CA THR A 21 -17.20 -13.88 -8.25
C THR A 21 -17.65 -12.45 -8.50
N GLY A 22 -17.47 -11.57 -7.50
CA GLY A 22 -17.70 -10.15 -7.71
C GLY A 22 -16.98 -9.68 -8.97
N CYS A 23 -17.62 -8.84 -9.78
CA CYS A 23 -17.00 -8.35 -11.02
C CYS A 23 -15.62 -7.78 -10.69
N PRO A 24 -14.57 -8.16 -11.45
CA PRO A 24 -13.25 -7.60 -11.21
C PRO A 24 -13.34 -6.08 -11.28
N PRO A 25 -12.63 -5.35 -10.40
CA PRO A 25 -12.66 -3.89 -10.43
C PRO A 25 -12.30 -3.43 -11.84
N SER A 26 -13.00 -2.39 -12.32
CA SER A 26 -12.72 -1.85 -13.65
C SER A 26 -11.24 -1.46 -13.75
N PRO A 27 -10.56 -1.76 -14.88
CA PRO A 27 -9.17 -1.39 -15.05
C PRO A 27 -8.97 0.11 -14.83
N GLU A 28 -7.85 0.52 -14.22
CA GLU A 28 -7.61 1.92 -13.84
C GLU A 28 -7.75 2.89 -15.02
N PHE A 29 -7.30 2.52 -16.22
CA PHE A 29 -7.43 3.34 -17.43
C PHE A 29 -8.88 3.68 -17.79
N THR A 30 -9.86 2.90 -17.36
CA THR A 30 -11.28 3.18 -17.64
C THR A 30 -11.84 4.31 -16.78
N ARG A 31 -11.13 4.69 -15.71
CA ARG A 31 -11.57 5.68 -14.71
C ARG A 31 -11.14 7.11 -15.03
N TRP A 32 -10.32 7.30 -16.06
CA TRP A 32 -9.87 8.61 -16.52
C TRP A 32 -10.67 9.06 -17.74
N GLN A 33 -10.81 10.38 -17.89
CA GLN A 33 -11.41 10.99 -19.08
C GLN A 33 -10.78 12.35 -19.39
N ARG A 34 -10.73 12.66 -20.67
CA ARG A 34 -10.38 13.96 -21.23
C ARG A 34 -11.07 14.08 -22.59
N THR A 35 -11.53 15.27 -22.95
CA THR A 35 -12.22 15.51 -24.23
C THR A 35 -11.39 14.96 -25.39
N SER A 36 -12.06 14.27 -26.32
CA SER A 36 -11.46 13.72 -27.55
C SER A 36 -10.28 12.74 -27.35
N THR A 37 -10.17 12.09 -26.18
CA THR A 37 -9.08 11.11 -25.93
C THR A 37 -9.58 9.67 -26.06
N SER A 38 -8.86 8.85 -26.84
CA SER A 38 -9.12 7.42 -26.99
C SER A 38 -8.64 6.62 -25.76
N VAL A 39 -9.06 5.35 -25.66
CA VAL A 39 -8.55 4.44 -24.63
C VAL A 39 -7.02 4.32 -24.69
N ASP A 40 -6.46 4.19 -25.89
CA ASP A 40 -5.00 4.12 -26.08
C ASP A 40 -4.31 5.42 -25.65
N GLY A 41 -4.97 6.56 -25.88
CA GLY A 41 -4.49 7.86 -25.38
C GLY A 41 -4.46 7.95 -23.85
N VAL A 42 -5.43 7.35 -23.15
CA VAL A 42 -5.40 7.25 -21.68
C VAL A 42 -4.25 6.35 -21.23
N ARG A 43 -4.08 5.18 -21.86
CA ARG A 43 -3.01 4.24 -21.52
C ARG A 43 -1.63 4.84 -21.73
N ALA A 44 -1.44 5.58 -22.82
CA ALA A 44 -0.19 6.28 -23.11
C ALA A 44 0.12 7.34 -22.05
N ALA A 45 -0.88 8.14 -21.65
CA ALA A 45 -0.72 9.13 -20.59
C ALA A 45 -0.43 8.50 -19.22
N MET A 46 -1.09 7.39 -18.88
CA MET A 46 -0.79 6.64 -17.67
C MET A 46 0.65 6.12 -17.67
N ALA A 47 1.10 5.55 -18.78
CA ALA A 47 2.48 5.09 -18.94
C ALA A 47 3.49 6.24 -18.83
N GLU A 48 3.20 7.40 -19.43
CA GLU A 48 4.00 8.62 -19.29
C GLU A 48 4.11 9.08 -17.83
N CYS A 49 3.02 8.92 -17.07
CA CYS A 49 2.96 9.25 -15.65
C CYS A 49 3.53 8.17 -14.72
N GLY A 50 4.03 7.04 -15.23
CA GLY A 50 4.54 5.92 -14.41
C GLY A 50 3.45 5.00 -13.82
N ASP A 51 2.18 5.20 -14.18
CA ASP A 51 1.04 4.42 -13.68
C ASP A 51 0.91 3.09 -14.44
N PRO A 52 0.84 1.92 -13.77
CA PRO A 52 0.70 0.63 -14.44
C PRO A 52 -0.64 0.54 -15.19
N VAL A 53 -0.57 0.46 -16.51
CA VAL A 53 -1.74 0.37 -17.40
C VAL A 53 -2.57 -0.91 -17.18
N ALA A 54 -1.93 -2.01 -16.77
CA ALA A 54 -2.53 -3.34 -16.72
C ALA A 54 -2.57 -3.98 -15.32
N GLY A 55 -2.13 -3.27 -14.27
CA GLY A 55 -1.94 -3.84 -12.94
C GLY A 55 -2.59 -3.00 -11.83
N PRO A 56 -2.87 -3.60 -10.66
CA PRO A 56 -3.34 -2.85 -9.52
C PRO A 56 -2.24 -1.92 -8.98
N GLN A 57 -2.62 -0.70 -8.58
CA GLN A 57 -1.71 0.34 -8.06
C GLN A 57 -1.13 0.00 -6.67
N ASN A 58 -1.61 -1.07 -6.02
CA ASN A 58 -1.22 -1.50 -4.68
C ASN A 58 0.25 -1.96 -4.55
N HIS A 59 1.02 -1.94 -5.62
CA HIS A 59 2.47 -2.21 -5.62
C HIS A 59 3.31 -0.95 -5.33
N PHE A 60 2.71 0.24 -5.32
CA PHE A 60 3.39 1.51 -5.09
C PHE A 60 3.05 2.10 -3.71
N PRO A 61 4.01 2.76 -3.03
CA PRO A 61 3.72 3.60 -1.88
C PRO A 61 2.57 4.57 -2.21
N ILE A 62 1.75 4.90 -1.22
CA ILE A 62 0.56 5.74 -1.46
C ILE A 62 1.00 7.09 -2.02
N ASN A 63 2.12 7.65 -1.57
CA ASN A 63 2.64 8.90 -2.11
C ASN A 63 2.96 8.83 -3.61
N GLU A 64 3.46 7.69 -4.10
CA GLU A 64 3.78 7.50 -5.52
C GLU A 64 2.51 7.37 -6.36
N GLN A 65 1.48 6.69 -5.83
CA GLN A 65 0.15 6.68 -6.45
C GLN A 65 -0.44 8.09 -6.59
N ILE A 66 -0.23 8.95 -5.58
CA ILE A 66 -0.63 10.37 -5.61
C ILE A 66 0.15 11.13 -6.68
N ILE A 67 1.46 10.90 -6.83
CA ILE A 67 2.29 11.52 -7.87
C ILE A 67 1.77 11.17 -9.26
N HIS A 68 1.50 9.88 -9.52
CA HIS A 68 0.93 9.41 -10.79
C HIS A 68 -0.44 10.05 -11.06
N PHE A 69 -1.29 10.12 -10.04
CA PHE A 69 -2.60 10.76 -10.13
C PHE A 69 -2.50 12.25 -10.47
N GLN A 70 -1.64 13.00 -9.77
CA GLN A 70 -1.43 14.42 -10.04
C GLN A 70 -0.81 14.66 -11.42
N CYS A 71 0.03 13.75 -11.92
CA CYS A 71 0.54 13.80 -13.29
C CYS A 71 -0.59 13.70 -14.32
N MET A 72 -1.51 12.73 -14.17
CA MET A 72 -2.68 12.61 -15.04
C MET A 72 -3.53 13.90 -15.04
N GLN A 73 -3.71 14.52 -13.88
CA GLN A 73 -4.40 15.82 -13.78
C GLN A 73 -3.67 16.93 -14.54
N ARG A 74 -2.34 17.00 -14.45
CA ARG A 74 -1.52 17.98 -15.20
C ARG A 74 -1.61 17.77 -16.71
N LEU A 75 -1.78 16.53 -17.17
CA LEU A 75 -2.06 16.21 -18.57
C LEU A 75 -3.52 16.53 -18.98
N GLY A 76 -4.32 17.11 -18.09
CA GLY A 76 -5.70 17.53 -18.37
C GLY A 76 -6.73 16.41 -18.27
N PHE A 77 -6.38 15.26 -17.68
CA PHE A 77 -7.35 14.21 -17.39
C PHE A 77 -8.08 14.48 -16.07
N THR A 78 -9.32 14.01 -15.99
CA THR A 78 -10.14 14.03 -14.77
C THR A 78 -10.61 12.62 -14.44
N ARG A 79 -10.85 12.33 -13.16
CA ARG A 79 -11.47 11.08 -12.73
C ARG A 79 -12.98 11.12 -12.99
N LYS A 80 -13.53 10.02 -13.49
CA LYS A 80 -14.98 9.87 -13.73
C LYS A 80 -15.82 9.84 -12.45
N ASN A 81 -15.24 9.39 -11.34
CA ASN A 81 -15.90 9.22 -10.05
C ASN A 81 -15.65 10.38 -9.08
N SER A 82 -15.13 11.52 -9.56
CA SER A 82 -14.81 12.71 -8.74
C SER A 82 -13.88 12.43 -7.55
N PHE A 83 -13.14 11.31 -7.57
CA PHE A 83 -12.20 10.98 -6.52
C PHE A 83 -10.97 11.88 -6.58
N GLU A 84 -10.57 12.47 -5.45
CA GLU A 84 -9.39 13.31 -5.30
C GLU A 84 -8.54 12.84 -4.12
N TYR A 85 -7.32 12.35 -4.39
CA TYR A 85 -6.44 11.82 -3.32
C TYR A 85 -6.16 12.84 -2.21
N CYS A 86 -5.88 14.09 -2.58
CA CYS A 86 -5.44 15.12 -1.63
C CYS A 86 -6.56 15.70 -0.77
N GLU A 87 -7.83 15.34 -1.01
CA GLU A 87 -8.93 15.65 -0.11
C GLU A 87 -8.99 14.67 1.06
N ILE A 88 -8.54 13.43 0.85
CA ILE A 88 -8.58 12.35 1.86
C ILE A 88 -7.22 12.20 2.56
N MET A 89 -6.14 12.37 1.81
CA MET A 89 -4.76 12.12 2.23
C MET A 89 -3.95 13.42 2.20
N GLU A 90 -4.50 14.50 2.77
CA GLU A 90 -3.99 15.86 2.65
C GLU A 90 -2.53 16.05 3.12
N ASN A 91 -2.08 15.22 4.07
CA ASN A 91 -0.75 15.31 4.68
C ASN A 91 0.27 14.39 4.00
N MET A 92 -0.08 13.76 2.87
CA MET A 92 0.91 13.02 2.08
C MET A 92 1.89 13.98 1.42
N PRO A 93 3.19 13.64 1.31
CA PRO A 93 4.21 14.53 0.77
C PRO A 93 3.84 15.22 -0.55
N ALA A 94 3.37 14.47 -1.56
CA ALA A 94 2.97 15.02 -2.85
C ALA A 94 1.75 15.97 -2.77
N CYS A 95 0.84 15.75 -1.82
CA CYS A 95 -0.29 16.65 -1.59
C CYS A 95 0.16 17.96 -0.94
N VAL A 96 1.07 17.88 0.02
CA VAL A 96 1.65 19.07 0.66
C VAL A 96 2.45 19.90 -0.35
N GLU A 97 3.27 19.26 -1.19
CA GLU A 97 4.01 19.93 -2.27
C GLU A 97 3.09 20.66 -3.25
N LYS A 98 2.01 19.99 -3.70
CA LYS A 98 0.99 20.60 -4.58
C LYS A 98 0.35 21.82 -3.91
N ARG A 99 0.00 21.72 -2.62
CA ARG A 99 -0.64 22.80 -1.86
C ARG A 99 0.28 24.00 -1.65
N GLN A 100 1.56 23.78 -1.35
CA GLN A 100 2.52 24.87 -1.11
C GLN A 100 3.18 25.40 -2.39
N GLY A 101 3.03 24.72 -3.52
CA GLY A 101 3.58 25.13 -4.83
C GLY A 101 5.10 25.00 -4.95
N ARG A 102 5.76 24.27 -4.05
CA ARG A 102 7.22 24.07 -4.02
C ARG A 102 7.60 22.72 -3.41
N PRO A 103 8.79 22.17 -3.70
CA PRO A 103 9.27 20.93 -3.09
C PRO A 103 9.36 21.05 -1.56
N LEU A 104 9.19 19.92 -0.86
CA LEU A 104 9.41 19.85 0.59
C LEU A 104 10.89 20.03 0.93
N SER A 105 11.16 20.80 1.98
CA SER A 105 12.44 20.68 2.68
C SER A 105 12.52 19.34 3.41
N LEU A 106 13.74 18.89 3.70
CA LEU A 106 13.96 17.63 4.42
C LEU A 106 13.20 17.57 5.75
N SER A 107 13.25 18.64 6.54
CA SER A 107 12.55 18.71 7.83
C SER A 107 11.03 18.64 7.69
N GLN A 108 10.46 19.23 6.62
CA GLN A 108 9.03 19.08 6.34
C GLN A 108 8.69 17.64 5.98
N LEU A 109 9.46 17.00 5.09
CA LEU A 109 9.25 15.60 4.72
C LEU A 109 9.31 14.68 5.95
N GLU A 110 10.31 14.87 6.81
CA GLU A 110 10.48 14.07 8.02
C GLU A 110 9.34 14.23 9.02
N ALA A 111 8.66 15.38 9.02
CA ALA A 111 7.52 15.65 9.89
C ALA A 111 6.18 15.10 9.36
N LEU A 112 6.10 14.75 8.08
CA LEU A 112 4.87 14.19 7.47
C LEU A 112 4.70 12.71 7.79
N PRO A 113 3.45 12.21 7.89
CA PRO A 113 3.17 10.81 8.19
C PRO A 113 3.73 9.88 7.12
N PHE A 114 4.19 8.70 7.56
CA PHE A 114 4.54 7.59 6.67
C PHE A 114 3.57 6.44 6.89
N VAL A 115 2.76 6.13 5.88
CA VAL A 115 1.53 5.33 6.04
C VAL A 115 1.70 3.88 5.60
N GLU A 116 2.82 3.53 4.98
CA GLU A 116 3.05 2.21 4.41
C GLU A 116 3.39 1.16 5.49
N ASP A 117 3.85 1.57 6.67
CA ASP A 117 4.06 0.69 7.82
C ASP A 117 2.84 0.65 8.74
N GLU A 118 1.99 -0.37 8.56
CA GLU A 118 0.76 -0.54 9.31
C GLU A 118 0.95 -0.70 10.83
N ALA A 119 2.16 -1.02 11.30
CA ALA A 119 2.46 -1.12 12.73
C ALA A 119 2.39 0.23 13.46
N PHE A 120 2.35 1.33 12.72
CA PHE A 120 2.12 2.68 13.24
C PHE A 120 0.68 3.15 13.07
N HIS A 121 -0.27 2.30 12.64
CA HIS A 121 -1.66 2.74 12.44
C HIS A 121 -2.49 2.57 13.71
N PRO A 122 -3.27 3.56 14.13
CA PRO A 122 -4.23 3.37 15.21
C PRO A 122 -5.22 2.24 14.89
N ILE A 123 -5.47 1.33 15.84
CA ILE A 123 -6.57 0.36 15.70
C ILE A 123 -7.86 1.05 16.12
N LYS A 124 -8.75 1.26 15.14
CA LYS A 124 -10.09 1.78 15.43
C LYS A 124 -10.87 0.76 16.27
N PRO A 125 -11.55 1.20 17.35
CA PRO A 125 -12.47 0.34 18.08
C PRO A 125 -13.49 -0.31 17.14
N ASN A 126 -13.81 -1.59 17.39
CA ASN A 126 -14.77 -2.36 16.59
C ASN A 126 -14.42 -2.54 15.10
N SER A 127 -13.17 -2.30 14.69
CA SER A 127 -12.72 -2.55 13.31
C SER A 127 -12.52 -4.03 12.98
N GLY A 128 -12.57 -4.91 13.99
CA GLY A 128 -12.23 -6.32 13.84
C GLY A 128 -10.73 -6.58 13.66
N ARG A 129 -9.88 -5.55 13.76
CA ARG A 129 -8.41 -5.70 13.77
C ARG A 129 -7.89 -5.86 15.20
N ASP A 130 -6.78 -6.57 15.32
CA ASP A 130 -6.02 -6.71 16.55
C ASP A 130 -4.53 -6.40 16.34
N GLU A 131 -3.78 -6.34 17.43
CA GLU A 131 -2.35 -6.07 17.46
C GLU A 131 -1.52 -7.04 16.61
N ARG A 132 -1.88 -8.33 16.56
CA ARG A 132 -1.10 -9.34 15.82
C ARG A 132 -1.16 -9.07 14.32
N MET A 133 -2.27 -8.52 13.84
CA MET A 133 -2.43 -8.11 12.44
C MET A 133 -1.51 -6.95 12.05
N GLN A 134 -0.94 -6.23 13.01
CA GLN A 134 -0.02 -5.12 12.79
C GLN A 134 1.46 -5.49 12.85
N VAL A 135 1.80 -6.74 13.16
CA VAL A 135 3.20 -7.15 13.18
C VAL A 135 3.75 -7.15 11.77
N SER A 136 4.57 -6.16 11.44
CA SER A 136 5.04 -5.89 10.07
C SER A 136 6.44 -6.45 9.78
N TRP A 137 7.09 -7.05 10.78
CA TRP A 137 8.49 -7.53 10.73
C TRP A 137 8.60 -9.04 10.89
N ARG A 138 9.73 -9.60 10.47
CA ARG A 138 10.15 -10.98 10.76
C ARG A 138 11.67 -11.07 10.85
N LYS A 139 12.20 -12.15 11.43
CA LYS A 139 13.64 -12.39 11.41
C LYS A 139 14.13 -12.45 9.96
N ALA A 140 15.32 -11.89 9.70
CA ALA A 140 15.90 -11.90 8.37
C ALA A 140 15.96 -13.33 7.81
N ARG A 141 15.55 -13.50 6.55
CA ARG A 141 15.45 -14.79 5.83
C ARG A 141 14.43 -15.81 6.36
N ALA A 142 13.67 -15.49 7.42
CA ALA A 142 12.55 -16.32 7.84
C ALA A 142 11.48 -16.44 6.73
N SER A 143 10.76 -17.56 6.68
CA SER A 143 9.74 -17.76 5.64
C SER A 143 8.58 -16.77 5.80
N LEU A 144 8.05 -16.29 4.67
CA LEU A 144 6.82 -15.50 4.60
C LEU A 144 5.55 -16.36 4.55
N HIS A 145 5.69 -17.69 4.50
CA HIS A 145 4.55 -18.59 4.39
C HIS A 145 3.63 -18.46 5.62
N PHE A 146 2.31 -18.45 5.39
CA PHE A 146 1.32 -18.20 6.45
C PHE A 146 1.44 -19.18 7.63
N SER A 147 1.88 -20.42 7.38
CA SER A 147 2.03 -21.45 8.42
C SER A 147 3.05 -21.09 9.52
N VAL A 148 3.97 -20.17 9.25
CA VAL A 148 4.98 -19.72 10.23
C VAL A 148 4.71 -18.30 10.75
N GLN A 149 3.60 -17.67 10.33
CA GLN A 149 3.29 -16.29 10.68
C GLN A 149 3.27 -16.07 12.20
N VAL A 150 2.59 -16.93 12.95
CA VAL A 150 2.48 -16.80 14.42
C VAL A 150 3.86 -16.86 15.10
N ALA A 151 4.75 -17.73 14.62
CA ALA A 151 6.11 -17.83 15.15
C ALA A 151 6.94 -16.59 14.83
N ASN A 152 6.89 -16.11 13.58
CA ASN A 152 7.55 -14.87 13.17
C ASN A 152 7.05 -13.68 14.01
N ASP A 153 5.74 -13.60 14.24
CA ASP A 153 5.12 -12.49 14.95
C ASP A 153 5.54 -12.47 16.42
N SER A 154 5.58 -13.64 17.05
CA SER A 154 6.03 -13.80 18.43
C SER A 154 7.49 -13.42 18.63
N GLU A 155 8.34 -13.62 17.63
CA GLU A 155 9.76 -13.23 17.69
C GLU A 155 9.97 -11.73 17.42
N ALA A 156 9.20 -11.16 16.49
CA ALA A 156 9.34 -9.76 16.10
C ALA A 156 8.76 -8.79 17.14
N LEU A 157 7.61 -9.12 17.74
CA LEU A 157 6.84 -8.19 18.56
C LEU A 157 7.63 -7.59 19.76
N PRO A 158 8.40 -8.37 20.56
CA PRO A 158 9.20 -7.80 21.64
C PRO A 158 10.27 -6.81 21.13
N VAL A 159 10.85 -7.09 19.96
CA VAL A 159 11.87 -6.22 19.35
C VAL A 159 11.25 -4.95 18.79
N MET A 160 10.05 -5.04 18.20
CA MET A 160 9.28 -3.86 17.79
C MET A 160 9.07 -2.92 18.99
N TYR A 161 8.64 -3.43 20.15
CA TYR A 161 8.52 -2.59 21.33
C TYR A 161 9.84 -2.00 21.81
N ALA A 162 10.92 -2.80 21.80
CA ALA A 162 12.24 -2.31 22.17
C ALA A 162 12.75 -1.18 21.24
N CYS A 163 12.41 -1.26 19.95
CA CYS A 163 12.74 -0.24 18.96
C CYS A 163 11.82 0.99 19.00
N GLY A 164 10.71 0.93 19.76
CA GLY A 164 9.85 2.08 20.01
C GLY A 164 8.62 2.17 19.12
N TYR A 165 8.13 1.04 18.59
CA TYR A 165 6.72 0.91 18.19
C TYR A 165 5.80 1.04 19.41
N ALA A 166 4.54 1.44 19.18
CA ALA A 166 3.55 1.56 20.24
C ALA A 166 3.33 0.23 20.97
N LYS A 167 3.05 0.26 22.28
CA LYS A 167 2.78 -0.92 23.09
C LYS A 167 1.48 -0.74 23.88
N PRO A 168 0.36 -1.42 23.52
CA PRO A 168 0.24 -2.40 22.43
C PRO A 168 0.35 -1.76 21.02
N LEU A 169 0.63 -2.54 19.98
CA LEU A 169 0.57 -2.02 18.60
C LEU A 169 -0.83 -1.46 18.32
N GLY A 170 -0.86 -0.34 17.60
CA GLY A 170 -2.10 0.36 17.28
C GLY A 170 -2.75 1.14 18.42
N SER A 171 -2.07 1.26 19.57
CA SER A 171 -2.49 2.16 20.67
C SER A 171 -2.11 3.63 20.44
N ASN A 172 -1.36 3.93 19.39
CA ASN A 172 -1.05 5.29 19.00
C ASN A 172 -2.30 6.05 18.54
N LEU A 173 -2.32 7.36 18.76
CA LEU A 173 -3.44 8.23 18.35
C LEU A 173 -3.36 8.58 16.85
N ASP A 174 -2.15 8.72 16.33
CA ASP A 174 -1.86 9.13 14.96
C ASP A 174 -0.72 8.29 14.37
N VAL A 175 -0.64 8.28 13.04
CA VAL A 175 0.45 7.63 12.30
C VAL A 175 1.76 8.37 12.55
N ALA A 176 2.86 7.62 12.74
CA ALA A 176 4.17 8.20 12.97
C ALA A 176 4.71 8.95 11.74
N SER A 177 5.49 10.00 12.01
CA SER A 177 6.17 10.79 11.00
C SER A 177 7.29 9.99 10.31
N SER A 178 7.60 10.30 9.04
CA SER A 178 8.65 9.64 8.26
C SER A 178 10.02 9.60 8.96
N GLY A 179 10.41 10.69 9.63
CA GLY A 179 11.67 10.74 10.39
C GLY A 179 11.69 9.73 11.53
N ARG A 180 10.68 9.77 12.41
CA ARG A 180 10.52 8.81 13.52
C ARG A 180 10.43 7.37 13.04
N THR A 181 9.65 7.12 11.99
CA THR A 181 9.50 5.79 11.41
C THR A 181 10.87 5.27 10.94
N ALA A 182 11.64 6.07 10.18
CA ALA A 182 12.96 5.64 9.71
C ALA A 182 13.91 5.21 10.84
N GLU A 183 13.93 5.94 11.97
CA GLU A 183 14.73 5.58 13.15
C GLU A 183 14.33 4.22 13.75
N VAL A 184 13.02 4.01 13.93
CA VAL A 184 12.49 2.78 14.50
C VAL A 184 12.73 1.58 13.56
N GLN A 185 12.56 1.77 12.26
CA GLN A 185 12.83 0.75 11.25
C GLN A 185 14.32 0.41 11.17
N ARG A 186 15.21 1.41 11.31
CA ARG A 186 16.66 1.19 11.40
C ARG A 186 17.00 0.28 12.58
N CYS A 187 16.43 0.54 13.77
CA CYS A 187 16.61 -0.32 14.94
C CYS A 187 16.22 -1.79 14.66
N MET A 188 15.07 -2.03 13.99
CA MET A 188 14.67 -3.39 13.63
C MET A 188 15.69 -4.09 12.72
N ILE A 189 16.19 -3.36 11.72
CA ILE A 189 17.22 -3.85 10.79
C ILE A 189 18.50 -4.18 11.56
N ASP A 190 18.93 -3.32 12.47
CA ASP A 190 20.14 -3.52 13.28
C ASP A 190 20.00 -4.73 14.23
N HIS A 191 18.77 -5.08 14.64
CA HIS A 191 18.45 -6.31 15.37
C HIS A 191 18.30 -7.57 14.47
N GLY A 192 18.58 -7.44 13.17
CA GLY A 192 18.55 -8.54 12.20
C GLY A 192 17.15 -8.94 11.77
N PHE A 193 16.20 -8.00 11.78
CA PHE A 193 14.86 -8.19 11.23
C PHE A 193 14.74 -7.56 9.85
N GLU A 194 13.81 -8.08 9.05
CA GLU A 194 13.44 -7.49 7.76
C GLU A 194 11.92 -7.36 7.67
N PRO A 195 11.41 -6.38 6.91
CA PRO A 195 9.98 -6.16 6.82
C PRO A 195 9.33 -7.29 6.01
N LYS A 196 8.07 -7.61 6.34
CA LYS A 196 7.28 -8.60 5.59
C LYS A 196 6.95 -8.11 4.19
N ASN A 197 6.80 -6.80 4.02
CA ASN A 197 6.62 -6.13 2.74
C ASN A 197 7.71 -5.06 2.59
N LYS A 198 8.40 -4.97 1.46
CA LYS A 198 9.48 -3.97 1.34
C LYS A 198 8.97 -2.53 1.24
N ILE A 199 7.75 -2.35 0.75
CA ILE A 199 7.13 -1.03 0.54
C ILE A 199 7.00 -0.20 1.82
N MET A 200 6.94 -0.86 2.98
CA MET A 200 6.86 -0.18 4.27
C MET A 200 8.19 0.44 4.71
N LEU A 201 9.30 0.26 3.99
CA LEU A 201 10.56 0.90 4.39
C LEU A 201 10.59 2.36 3.95
N VAL A 202 10.64 3.28 4.92
CA VAL A 202 10.81 4.72 4.64
C VAL A 202 12.00 4.96 3.73
N CYS A 203 13.11 4.28 3.99
CA CYS A 203 14.36 4.47 3.26
C CYS A 203 14.35 3.96 1.82
N GLN A 204 13.34 3.16 1.45
CA GLN A 204 13.14 2.80 0.05
C GLN A 204 12.48 3.95 -0.72
N THR A 205 11.54 4.66 -0.10
CA THR A 205 10.80 5.76 -0.72
C THR A 205 11.53 7.11 -0.58
N TYR A 206 12.16 7.35 0.57
CA TYR A 206 12.80 8.61 0.95
C TYR A 206 14.21 8.38 1.51
N PRO A 207 15.18 7.99 0.65
CA PRO A 207 16.56 7.70 1.08
C PRO A 207 17.27 8.90 1.73
N GLN A 208 16.79 10.13 1.49
CA GLN A 208 17.31 11.36 2.06
C GLN A 208 16.92 11.60 3.53
N VAL A 209 15.96 10.85 4.07
CA VAL A 209 15.56 10.96 5.49
C VAL A 209 16.73 10.61 6.40
N SER A 210 16.94 11.39 7.45
CA SER A 210 18.12 11.32 8.32
C SER A 210 18.32 9.93 8.93
N GLY A 211 17.23 9.26 9.33
CA GLY A 211 17.25 7.89 9.86
C GLY A 211 17.68 6.81 8.85
N CYS A 212 17.77 7.15 7.56
CA CYS A 212 18.19 6.25 6.49
C CYS A 212 19.69 6.20 6.28
N SER A 213 20.44 7.22 6.73
CA SER A 213 21.89 7.22 6.63
C SER A 213 22.47 6.12 7.51
N SER A 214 23.14 5.14 6.89
CA SER A 214 23.93 4.16 7.61
C SER A 214 25.00 4.89 8.40
N LYS A 215 24.89 4.92 9.73
CA LYS A 215 26.10 5.02 10.54
C LYS A 215 26.87 3.73 10.28
N MET A 216 27.75 3.76 9.28
CA MET A 216 28.76 2.74 9.10
C MET A 216 29.51 2.65 10.44
N PRO A 217 29.67 1.46 11.04
CA PRO A 217 30.58 1.34 12.17
C PRO A 217 31.97 1.79 11.69
N PRO A 218 32.76 2.50 12.52
CA PRO A 218 34.16 2.69 12.18
C PRO A 218 34.81 1.30 12.03
N SER A 219 35.54 1.15 10.94
CA SER A 219 36.38 0.00 10.60
C SER A 219 37.33 -0.38 11.73
#